data_AF-A0A7T8GXX9-F1
#
_entry.id   AF-A0A7T8GXX9-F1
#
_cell.length_a   1.000
_cell.length_b   1.000
_cell.length_c   1.000
_cell.angle_alpha   90.00
_cell.angle_beta   90.00
_cell.angle_gamma   90.00
#
_symmetry.space_group_name_H-M   'P 1'
#
loop_
_entity.id
_entity.type
_entity.pdbx_description
1 polymer ?
#
loop_
_entity_poly.entity_id
_entity_poly.type
_entity_poly.pdbx_seq_one_letter_code
_entity_poly.pdbx_strand_id
1 'polypeptide(L)'
;MDSSTRSLKAVLLHNGNKYLSIPIPHSVHLKEGYENVKQLLRLVKYEEHDWEVIGDYKMIGFLTGLQGGLTKYPCFLCYWDSPATAKQYDTKDWPSITGFVIGEMNVKWQPLV
;
A
#
# COMPACT_ATOMS: atom_id res chain seq x y z
N MET A 1 9.05 1.23 17.73
CA MET A 1 8.34 0.09 17.12
C MET A 1 6.87 0.26 17.41
N ASP A 2 6.03 0.29 16.37
CA ASP A 2 4.58 0.29 16.53
C ASP A 2 4.16 -1.04 17.17
N SER A 3 3.75 -0.97 18.43
CA SER A 3 3.31 -2.08 19.28
C SER A 3 1.77 -2.18 19.32
N SER A 4 1.06 -1.45 18.46
CA SER A 4 -0.40 -1.44 18.49
C SER A 4 -0.96 -2.73 17.91
N THR A 5 -1.43 -3.60 18.79
CA THR A 5 -2.13 -4.85 18.42
C THR A 5 -3.56 -4.60 17.92
N ARG A 6 -4.04 -3.34 17.98
CA ARG A 6 -5.44 -2.95 17.72
C ARG A 6 -5.60 -1.71 16.81
N SER A 7 -4.59 -1.35 16.01
CA SER A 7 -4.72 -0.22 15.09
C SER A 7 -5.62 -0.55 13.89
N LEU A 8 -6.42 0.43 13.49
CA LEU A 8 -7.10 0.44 12.20
C LEU A 8 -6.05 0.59 11.10
N LYS A 9 -6.12 -0.24 10.06
CA LYS A 9 -5.03 -0.36 9.07
C LYS A 9 -5.35 0.29 7.74
N ALA A 10 -6.61 0.22 7.36
CA ALA A 10 -7.15 0.94 6.22
C ALA A 10 -8.64 1.24 6.42
N VAL A 11 -9.15 2.16 5.61
CA VAL A 11 -10.55 2.55 5.55
C VAL A 11 -10.95 2.60 4.09
N LEU A 12 -12.06 1.95 3.76
CA LEU A 12 -12.72 2.08 2.45
C LEU A 12 -13.76 3.18 2.56
N LEU A 13 -13.64 4.21 1.71
CA LEU A 13 -14.57 5.32 1.67
C LEU A 13 -15.72 5.02 0.73
N HIS A 14 -16.94 5.22 1.22
CA HIS A 14 -18.11 5.02 0.38
C HIS A 14 -18.26 6.14 -0.65
N ASN A 15 -18.41 5.76 -1.93
CA ASN A 15 -18.59 6.70 -3.02
C ASN A 15 -19.85 7.56 -2.85
N GLY A 16 -19.68 8.88 -2.97
CA GLY A 16 -20.77 9.85 -2.75
C GLY A 16 -21.19 10.02 -1.28
N ASN A 17 -20.44 9.46 -0.33
CA ASN A 17 -20.62 9.64 1.12
C ASN A 17 -22.05 9.37 1.63
N LYS A 18 -22.80 8.51 0.93
CA LYS A 18 -24.19 8.15 1.29
C LYS A 18 -24.26 7.16 2.45
N TYR A 19 -23.24 6.32 2.58
CA TYR A 19 -23.11 5.35 3.65
C TYR A 19 -21.79 5.57 4.39
N LEU A 20 -21.70 4.98 5.59
CA LEU A 20 -20.49 5.05 6.41
C LEU A 20 -19.33 4.36 5.70
N SER A 21 -18.13 4.92 5.92
CA SER A 21 -16.88 4.28 5.53
C SER A 21 -16.72 2.92 6.22
N ILE A 22 -16.14 1.96 5.51
CA ILE A 22 -15.93 0.61 6.04
C ILE A 22 -14.51 0.52 6.60
N PRO A 23 -14.33 0.42 7.93
CA PRO A 23 -13.02 0.19 8.50
C PRO A 23 -12.52 -1.21 8.13
N ILE A 24 -11.25 -1.32 7.74
CA ILE A 24 -10.55 -2.60 7.61
C ILE A 24 -9.81 -2.86 8.93
N PRO A 25 -10.38 -3.71 9.81
CA PRO A 25 -9.78 -3.97 11.11
C PRO A 25 -8.54 -4.86 10.99
N HIS A 26 -7.62 -4.71 11.94
CA HIS A 26 -6.54 -5.67 12.14
C HIS A 26 -7.09 -6.98 12.70
N SER A 27 -6.71 -8.11 12.10
CA SER A 27 -6.97 -9.43 12.68
C SER A 27 -5.76 -9.90 13.46
N VAL A 28 -5.97 -10.36 14.69
CA VAL A 28 -4.92 -10.98 15.53
C VAL A 28 -4.49 -12.36 15.03
N HIS A 29 -5.32 -12.99 14.19
CA HIS A 29 -5.07 -14.33 13.64
C HIS A 29 -4.53 -14.29 12.20
N LEU A 30 -4.79 -13.22 11.46
CA LEU A 30 -4.29 -13.04 10.09
C LEU A 30 -3.18 -12.00 10.07
N LYS A 31 -1.96 -12.46 9.81
CA LYS A 31 -0.83 -11.56 9.56
C LYS A 31 -1.10 -10.74 8.31
N GLU A 32 -0.81 -9.44 8.35
CA GLU A 32 -0.90 -8.62 7.14
C GLU A 32 0.10 -9.13 6.10
N GLY A 33 -0.41 -9.32 4.90
CA GLY A 33 0.37 -9.72 3.74
C GLY A 33 -0.45 -9.50 2.49
N TYR A 34 0.25 -9.40 1.37
CA TYR A 34 -0.34 -9.16 0.05
C TYR A 34 -1.51 -10.12 -0.25
N GLU A 35 -1.33 -11.43 -0.06
CA GLU A 35 -2.38 -12.43 -0.34
C GLU A 35 -3.63 -12.26 0.54
N ASN A 36 -3.43 -11.92 1.83
CA ASN A 36 -4.55 -11.73 2.75
C ASN A 36 -5.33 -10.44 2.42
N VAL A 37 -4.63 -9.37 2.02
CA VAL A 37 -5.26 -8.13 1.56
C VAL A 37 -6.02 -8.36 0.26
N LYS A 38 -5.43 -9.09 -0.69
CA LYS A 38 -6.08 -9.50 -1.94
C LYS A 38 -7.36 -10.28 -1.69
N GLN A 39 -7.32 -11.26 -0.79
CA GLN A 39 -8.50 -12.04 -0.42
C GLN A 39 -9.56 -11.17 0.26
N LEU A 40 -9.16 -10.25 1.13
CA LEU A 40 -10.07 -9.31 1.78
C LEU A 40 -10.80 -8.43 0.76
N LEU A 41 -10.08 -7.81 -0.18
CA LEU A 41 -10.66 -6.97 -1.22
C LEU A 41 -11.68 -7.72 -2.08
N ARG A 42 -11.40 -9.00 -2.37
CA ARG A 42 -12.34 -9.89 -3.05
C ARG A 42 -13.61 -10.16 -2.22
N LEU A 43 -13.48 -10.37 -0.92
CA LEU A 43 -14.62 -10.64 -0.03
C LEU A 43 -15.54 -9.42 0.13
N VAL A 44 -14.96 -8.21 0.15
CA VAL A 44 -15.74 -6.96 0.19
C VAL A 44 -16.17 -6.47 -1.19
N LYS A 45 -15.94 -7.27 -2.24
CA LYS A 45 -16.33 -6.98 -3.63
C LYS A 45 -15.82 -5.60 -4.10
N TYR A 46 -14.56 -5.29 -3.79
CA TYR A 46 -13.98 -3.98 -4.09
C TYR A 46 -14.16 -3.55 -5.55
N GLU A 47 -13.93 -4.47 -6.50
CA GLU A 47 -14.08 -4.24 -7.94
C GLU A 47 -15.50 -3.81 -8.36
N GLU A 48 -16.54 -4.17 -7.59
CA GLU A 48 -17.93 -3.77 -7.89
C GLU A 48 -18.26 -2.35 -7.41
N HIS A 49 -17.46 -1.82 -6.49
CA HIS A 49 -17.77 -0.60 -5.75
C HIS A 49 -16.82 0.56 -6.02
N ASP A 50 -15.59 0.28 -6.44
CA ASP A 50 -14.55 1.27 -6.77
C ASP A 50 -14.34 2.30 -5.63
N TRP A 51 -14.31 1.81 -4.39
CA TRP A 51 -14.18 2.67 -3.21
C TRP A 51 -12.78 3.27 -3.11
N GLU A 52 -12.65 4.51 -2.64
CA GLU A 52 -11.34 5.06 -2.31
C GLU A 52 -10.77 4.36 -1.08
N VAL A 53 -9.47 4.04 -1.11
CA VAL A 53 -8.78 3.36 -0.01
C VAL A 53 -7.80 4.31 0.66
N ILE A 54 -7.95 4.49 1.97
CA ILE A 54 -6.99 5.19 2.80
C ILE A 54 -6.32 4.15 3.70
N GLY A 55 -4.98 4.14 3.75
CA GLY A 55 -4.24 3.22 4.60
C GLY A 55 -2.90 3.79 5.03
N ASP A 56 -2.27 3.10 5.96
CA ASP A 56 -0.87 3.38 6.29
C ASP A 56 0.07 3.01 5.13
N TYR A 57 1.34 3.35 5.27
CA TYR A 57 2.35 3.07 4.25
C TYR A 57 2.42 1.59 3.86
N LYS A 58 2.27 0.69 4.84
CA LYS A 58 2.40 -0.75 4.65
C LYS A 58 1.23 -1.30 3.83
N MET A 59 0.01 -0.86 4.15
CA MET A 59 -1.20 -1.19 3.38
C MET A 59 -1.11 -0.64 1.97
N ILE A 60 -0.70 0.62 1.79
CA ILE A 60 -0.47 1.19 0.45
C ILE A 60 0.55 0.35 -0.33
N GLY A 61 1.61 -0.11 0.32
CA GLY A 61 2.58 -1.02 -0.28
C GLY A 61 1.96 -2.32 -0.78
N PHE A 62 1.06 -2.95 -0.01
CA PHE A 62 0.35 -4.14 -0.47
C PHE A 62 -0.62 -3.85 -1.63
N LEU A 63 -1.34 -2.74 -1.56
CA LEU A 63 -2.29 -2.33 -2.60
C LEU A 63 -1.59 -2.03 -3.93
N THR A 64 -0.42 -1.40 -3.89
CA THR A 64 0.39 -1.06 -5.07
C THR A 64 1.32 -2.18 -5.52
N GLY A 65 1.32 -3.33 -4.84
CA GLY A 65 2.14 -4.49 -5.18
C GLY A 65 3.64 -4.36 -4.83
N LEU A 66 4.00 -3.37 -4.02
CA LEU A 66 5.38 -3.15 -3.58
C LEU A 66 5.84 -4.25 -2.61
N GLN A 67 7.09 -4.68 -2.74
CA GLN A 67 7.72 -5.52 -1.72
C GLN A 67 8.19 -4.66 -0.53
N GLY A 68 7.99 -5.18 0.68
CA GLY A 68 8.52 -4.59 1.90
C GLY A 68 9.97 -4.97 2.16
N GLY A 69 10.58 -4.32 3.15
CA GLY A 69 11.96 -4.53 3.57
C GLY A 69 12.89 -3.40 3.14
N LEU A 70 14.19 -3.62 3.27
CA LEU A 70 15.23 -2.71 2.81
C LEU A 70 15.46 -2.92 1.31
N THR A 71 14.62 -2.28 0.50
CA THR A 71 14.64 -2.43 -0.96
C THR A 71 14.98 -1.13 -1.65
N LYS A 72 15.51 -1.25 -2.87
CA LYS A 72 15.70 -0.12 -3.78
C LYS A 72 14.33 0.39 -4.23
N TYR A 73 14.10 1.70 -4.24
CA TYR A 73 12.82 2.32 -4.63
C TYR A 73 11.60 1.95 -3.75
N PRO A 74 11.67 2.13 -2.42
CA PRO A 74 10.58 1.72 -1.54
C PRO A 74 9.33 2.59 -1.72
N CYS A 75 9.48 3.85 -2.15
CA CYS A 75 8.42 4.85 -2.19
C CYS A 75 7.37 4.56 -3.28
N PHE A 76 6.08 4.73 -2.94
CA PHE A 76 4.96 4.55 -3.86
C PHE A 76 4.64 5.80 -4.70
N LEU A 77 5.29 6.94 -4.43
CA LEU A 77 5.08 8.20 -5.16
C LEU A 77 6.19 8.51 -6.16
N CYS A 78 7.42 8.07 -5.86
CA CYS A 78 8.60 8.43 -6.65
C CYS A 78 9.66 7.34 -6.61
N TYR A 79 10.59 7.39 -7.57
CA TYR A 79 11.72 6.46 -7.68
C TYR A 79 12.87 6.82 -6.73
N TRP A 80 12.57 6.98 -5.43
CA TRP A 80 13.57 7.29 -4.43
C TRP A 80 14.57 6.13 -4.24
N ASP A 81 15.82 6.34 -4.64
CA ASP A 81 16.87 5.33 -4.52
C ASP A 81 17.39 5.25 -3.06
N SER A 82 16.70 4.48 -2.20
CA SER A 82 17.02 4.39 -0.77
C SER A 82 18.46 3.93 -0.46
N PRO A 83 19.09 3.02 -1.24
CA PRO A 83 20.50 2.68 -1.06
C PRO A 83 21.51 3.76 -1.48
N ALA A 84 21.11 4.80 -2.21
CA ALA A 84 22.00 5.86 -2.69
C ALA A 84 22.35 6.87 -1.59
N THR A 85 22.96 6.41 -0.49
CA THR A 85 23.34 7.21 0.69
C THR A 85 24.22 8.42 0.33
N ALA A 86 25.06 8.30 -0.69
CA ALA A 86 25.90 9.40 -1.18
C ALA A 86 25.11 10.56 -1.81
N LYS A 87 23.90 10.32 -2.33
CA LYS A 87 23.05 11.34 -2.97
C LYS A 87 21.81 11.69 -2.14
N GLN A 88 21.68 11.08 -0.96
CA GLN A 88 20.46 11.16 -0.14
C GLN A 88 20.12 12.59 0.28
N TYR A 89 21.12 13.44 0.51
CA TYR A 89 20.93 14.82 0.95
C TYR A 89 21.09 15.85 -0.18
N ASP A 90 21.65 15.43 -1.32
CA ASP A 90 21.87 16.29 -2.49
C ASP A 90 20.66 16.29 -3.42
N THR A 91 20.01 15.13 -3.57
CA THR A 91 18.84 14.96 -4.44
C THR A 91 17.55 15.06 -3.63
N LYS A 92 16.86 16.19 -3.75
CA LYS A 92 15.53 16.41 -3.17
C LYS A 92 14.41 15.90 -4.07
N ASP A 93 14.55 16.15 -5.37
CA ASP A 93 13.53 15.84 -6.36
C ASP A 93 13.83 14.51 -7.04
N TRP A 94 13.00 13.51 -6.75
CA TRP A 94 13.05 12.19 -7.39
C TRP A 94 11.94 12.10 -8.44
N PRO A 95 12.18 11.46 -9.58
CA PRO A 95 11.15 11.34 -10.61
C PRO A 95 9.93 10.60 -10.04
N SER A 96 8.74 11.12 -10.34
CA SER A 96 7.48 10.49 -9.95
C SER A 96 7.34 9.13 -10.62
N ILE A 97 6.65 8.21 -9.94
CA ILE A 97 6.30 6.91 -10.51
C ILE A 97 5.41 7.11 -11.74
N THR A 98 5.72 6.43 -12.84
CA THR A 98 4.90 6.42 -14.06
C THR A 98 3.89 5.28 -14.08
N GLY A 99 4.09 4.25 -13.26
CA GLY A 99 3.18 3.12 -13.12
C GLY A 99 3.76 2.02 -12.22
N PHE A 100 2.91 1.07 -11.85
CA PHE A 100 3.27 -0.09 -11.03
C PHE A 100 3.37 -1.36 -11.88
N VAL A 101 4.46 -1.48 -12.65
CA VAL A 101 4.71 -2.61 -13.55
C VAL A 101 5.43 -3.73 -12.80
N ILE A 102 4.88 -4.95 -12.85
CA ILE A 102 5.46 -6.12 -12.16
C ILE A 102 6.88 -6.40 -12.65
N GLY A 103 7.82 -6.54 -11.72
CA GLY A 103 9.22 -6.81 -12.02
C GLY A 103 10.07 -5.55 -12.24
N GLU A 104 9.44 -4.37 -12.36
CA GLU A 104 10.15 -3.10 -12.42
C GLU A 104 10.30 -2.50 -11.03
N MET A 105 11.48 -1.89 -10.80
CA MET A 105 11.81 -1.17 -9.57
C MET A 105 11.55 -2.01 -8.31
N ASN A 106 10.52 -1.68 -7.53
CA ASN A 106 10.16 -2.37 -6.29
C ASN A 106 8.79 -3.08 -6.35
N VAL A 107 8.20 -3.17 -7.53
CA VAL A 107 6.88 -3.79 -7.73
C VAL A 107 7.08 -5.29 -7.92
N LYS A 108 6.71 -6.06 -6.90
CA LYS A 108 6.85 -7.53 -6.90
C LYS A 108 5.55 -8.22 -7.29
N TRP A 109 4.43 -7.63 -6.90
CA TRP A 109 3.12 -8.21 -7.06
C TRP A 109 2.24 -7.36 -7.97
N GLN A 110 1.16 -7.96 -8.46
CA GLN A 110 0.16 -7.22 -9.21
C GLN A 110 -0.50 -6.17 -8.30
N PRO A 111 -0.64 -4.91 -8.74
CA PRO A 111 -1.46 -3.93 -8.03
C PRO A 111 -2.89 -4.45 -7.84
N LEU A 112 -3.44 -4.22 -6.65
CA LEU A 112 -4.78 -4.67 -6.25
C LEU A 112 -5.85 -3.60 -6.45
N VAL A 113 -5.44 -2.34 -6.63
CA VAL A 113 -6.27 -1.15 -6.86
C VAL A 113 -5.66 -0.30 -7.95
#